data_AF-A0A0X3VDT1-F1
#
_entry.id   AF-A0A0X3VDT1-F1
#
_cell.length_a   1.000
_cell.length_b   1.000
_cell.length_c   1.000
_cell.angle_alpha   90.00
_cell.angle_beta   90.00
_cell.angle_gamma   90.00
#
_symmetry.space_group_name_H-M   'P 1'
#
loop_
_entity.id
_entity.type
_entity.pdbx_description
1 polymer ?
#
loop_
_entity_poly.entity_id
_entity_poly.type
_entity_poly.pdbx_seq_one_letter_code
_entity_poly.pdbx_strand_id
1 'polypeptide(L)'
;MDAGPRPSRDGRQDAHRLAAKRGYHPDAAEQRAYDEAQEAGAVDESGADDTTLKGCVAQADGKAPSAQPDALAQQISDGSYLESMNAPSVVDAFAKWSSCMKARGYSYAKPMDAGDDSRFSDPYNVTDEEIATAKADVSCRSTYNVEKIWFDAEVALQRTAIAKNQAALDEARKTIKSAVAKAKSVNAVQ
;
A
#
# COMPACT_ATOMS: atom_id res chain seq x y z
N MET A 1 5.55 7.35 2.26
CA MET A 1 4.78 7.37 1.00
C MET A 1 4.21 5.98 0.85
N ASP A 2 3.04 5.77 1.46
CA ASP A 2 2.33 4.51 1.35
C ASP A 2 1.82 4.44 -0.09
N ALA A 3 2.33 3.48 -0.86
CA ALA A 3 1.79 3.21 -2.18
C ALA A 3 0.39 2.64 -1.93
N GLY A 4 -0.62 3.52 -1.97
CA GLY A 4 -2.00 3.20 -1.64
C GLY A 4 -2.45 1.86 -2.24
N PRO A 5 -3.37 1.15 -1.56
CA PRO A 5 -3.67 -0.25 -1.82
C PRO A 5 -3.93 -0.49 -3.31
N ARG A 6 -3.18 -1.43 -3.90
CA ARG A 6 -3.31 -1.79 -5.32
C ARG A 6 -4.77 -2.19 -5.58
N PRO A 7 -5.51 -1.45 -6.41
CA PRO A 7 -6.92 -1.75 -6.61
C PRO A 7 -7.05 -3.12 -7.27
N SER A 8 -7.96 -3.93 -6.73
CA SER A 8 -8.35 -5.22 -7.30
C SER A 8 -8.91 -5.03 -8.73
N ARG A 9 -9.18 -6.13 -9.43
CA ARG A 9 -9.83 -6.08 -10.76
C ARG A 9 -11.20 -5.36 -10.71
N ASP A 10 -11.86 -5.39 -9.56
CA ASP A 10 -13.08 -4.65 -9.20
C ASP A 10 -12.78 -3.14 -8.98
N GLY A 11 -11.69 -2.83 -8.27
CA GLY A 11 -11.22 -1.47 -8.02
C GLY A 11 -10.86 -0.65 -9.27
N ARG A 12 -10.57 -1.28 -10.44
CA ARG A 12 -10.36 -0.56 -11.71
C ARG A 12 -11.63 0.01 -12.33
N GLN A 13 -12.77 -0.68 -12.19
CA GLN A 13 -14.05 -0.15 -12.69
C GLN A 13 -14.56 0.97 -11.77
N ASP A 14 -14.32 0.82 -10.48
CA ASP A 14 -14.63 1.86 -9.50
C ASP A 14 -13.68 3.06 -9.55
N ALA A 15 -12.45 2.91 -10.06
CA ALA A 15 -11.46 3.98 -10.08
C ALA A 15 -11.97 5.27 -10.74
N HIS A 16 -12.74 5.16 -11.84
CA HIS A 16 -13.34 6.34 -12.49
C HIS A 16 -14.39 7.03 -11.61
N ARG A 17 -15.25 6.24 -10.96
CA ARG A 17 -16.30 6.73 -10.06
C ARG A 17 -15.71 7.36 -8.80
N LEU A 18 -14.67 6.73 -8.25
CA LEU A 18 -13.96 7.20 -7.07
C LEU A 18 -13.18 8.48 -7.39
N ALA A 19 -12.40 8.53 -8.46
CA ALA A 19 -11.70 9.75 -8.88
C ALA A 19 -12.65 10.93 -9.06
N ALA A 20 -13.87 10.68 -9.58
CA ALA A 20 -14.90 11.71 -9.71
C ALA A 20 -15.47 12.22 -8.37
N LYS A 21 -15.36 11.44 -7.29
CA LYS A 21 -15.90 11.77 -5.97
C LYS A 21 -14.85 12.38 -5.04
N ARG A 22 -13.60 11.88 -5.10
CA ARG A 22 -12.59 12.12 -4.07
C ARG A 22 -11.20 12.44 -4.61
N GLY A 23 -11.07 12.71 -5.91
CA GLY A 23 -9.77 13.01 -6.53
C GLY A 23 -8.78 11.87 -6.30
N TYR A 24 -7.61 12.20 -5.74
CA TYR A 24 -6.56 11.23 -5.38
C TYR A 24 -6.66 10.74 -3.93
N HIS A 25 -7.63 11.21 -3.16
CA HIS A 25 -7.74 10.93 -1.72
C HIS A 25 -8.70 9.76 -1.39
N PRO A 26 -8.65 9.23 -0.16
CA PRO A 26 -9.73 8.41 0.42
C PRO A 26 -11.05 9.18 0.54
N ASP A 27 -12.12 8.50 0.96
CA ASP A 27 -13.36 9.23 1.29
C ASP A 27 -13.11 10.13 2.51
N ALA A 28 -13.65 11.35 2.54
CA ALA A 28 -13.38 12.29 3.64
C ALA A 28 -13.83 11.77 5.02
N ALA A 29 -14.88 10.95 5.09
CA ALA A 29 -15.29 10.32 6.35
C ALA A 29 -14.31 9.20 6.76
N GLU A 30 -13.77 8.46 5.79
CA GLU A 30 -12.72 7.46 6.01
C GLU A 30 -11.42 8.12 6.49
N GLN A 31 -11.03 9.24 5.89
CA GLN A 31 -9.86 10.01 6.33
C GLN A 31 -10.04 10.54 7.76
N ARG A 32 -11.20 11.12 8.09
CA ARG A 32 -11.47 11.57 9.47
C ARG A 32 -11.40 10.43 10.48
N ALA A 33 -12.04 9.30 10.18
CA ALA A 33 -12.01 8.14 11.06
C ALA A 33 -10.57 7.61 11.26
N TYR A 34 -9.75 7.63 10.21
CA TYR A 34 -8.34 7.27 10.31
C TYR A 34 -7.56 8.26 11.19
N ASP A 35 -7.71 9.56 10.96
CA ASP A 35 -7.01 10.61 11.72
C ASP A 35 -7.42 10.60 13.20
N GLU A 36 -8.71 10.46 13.49
CA GLU A 36 -9.24 10.30 14.86
C GLU A 36 -8.64 9.08 15.55
N ALA A 37 -8.53 7.95 14.83
CA ALA A 37 -7.92 6.73 15.36
C ALA A 37 -6.41 6.90 15.60
N GLN A 38 -5.70 7.61 14.73
CA GLN A 38 -4.27 7.90 14.91
C GLN A 38 -4.03 8.86 16.09
N GLU A 39 -4.87 9.89 16.24
CA GLU A 39 -4.78 10.85 17.35
C GLU A 39 -5.10 10.18 18.69
N ALA A 40 -6.11 9.31 18.73
CA ALA A 40 -6.43 8.52 19.91
C ALA A 40 -5.30 7.55 20.29
N GLY A 41 -4.50 7.11 19.31
CA GLY A 41 -3.41 6.16 19.50
C GLY A 41 -3.90 4.79 19.94
N ALA A 42 -3.01 4.01 20.56
CA ALA A 42 -3.39 2.75 21.19
C ALA A 42 -4.26 3.05 22.42
N VAL A 43 -5.58 2.90 22.29
CA VAL A 43 -6.53 3.06 23.40
C VAL A 43 -6.52 1.82 24.29
N ASP A 44 -6.18 2.00 25.56
CA ASP A 44 -6.41 0.99 26.59
C ASP A 44 -7.76 1.24 27.28
N GLU A 45 -8.68 0.28 27.15
CA GLU A 45 -9.98 0.30 27.82
C GLU A 45 -9.98 -0.51 29.12
N SER A 46 -8.86 -1.13 29.50
CA SER A 46 -8.79 -1.99 30.68
C SER A 46 -8.89 -1.22 32.00
N GLY A 47 -8.59 0.09 31.98
CA GLY A 47 -8.50 0.93 33.17
C GLY A 47 -7.30 0.61 34.05
N ALA A 48 -6.35 -0.21 33.57
CA ALA A 48 -5.13 -0.55 34.26
C ALA A 48 -4.11 0.59 34.19
N ASP A 49 -3.27 0.72 35.20
CA ASP A 49 -2.16 1.68 35.15
C ASP A 49 -1.03 1.19 34.22
N ASP A 50 -0.21 2.12 33.76
CA ASP A 50 0.95 1.89 32.88
C ASP A 50 1.87 0.75 33.32
N THR A 51 2.06 0.56 34.63
CA THR A 51 2.93 -0.48 35.18
C THR A 51 2.30 -1.85 34.97
N THR A 52 1.01 -1.95 35.23
CA THR A 52 0.21 -3.16 35.02
C THR A 52 0.19 -3.52 33.53
N LEU A 53 -0.05 -2.55 32.64
CA LEU A 53 -0.03 -2.76 31.19
C LEU A 53 1.33 -3.25 30.69
N LYS A 54 2.42 -2.60 31.12
CA LYS A 54 3.80 -3.04 30.77
C LYS A 54 4.10 -4.43 31.30
N GLY A 55 3.58 -4.78 32.48
CA GLY A 55 3.67 -6.14 33.04
C GLY A 55 2.95 -7.16 32.17
N CYS A 56 1.73 -6.87 31.70
CA CYS A 56 0.98 -7.72 30.78
C CYS A 56 1.70 -7.91 29.45
N VAL A 57 2.22 -6.82 28.86
CA VAL A 57 3.02 -6.88 27.63
C VAL A 57 4.26 -7.75 27.83
N ALA A 58 5.01 -7.55 28.92
CA ALA A 58 6.20 -8.35 29.22
C ALA A 58 5.89 -9.85 29.39
N GLN A 59 4.74 -10.19 30.00
CA GLN A 59 4.28 -11.57 30.12
C GLN A 59 3.86 -12.17 28.77
N ALA A 60 3.21 -11.40 27.90
CA ALA A 60 2.80 -11.84 26.58
C ALA A 60 4.01 -12.02 25.65
N ASP A 61 4.89 -11.03 25.58
CA ASP A 61 6.13 -11.05 24.79
C ASP A 61 7.09 -12.18 25.25
N GLY A 62 7.12 -12.46 26.55
CA GLY A 62 7.87 -13.59 27.10
C GLY A 62 7.33 -14.97 26.68
N LYS A 63 6.08 -15.06 26.21
CA LYS A 63 5.40 -16.32 25.84
C LYS A 63 5.21 -16.49 24.34
N ALA A 64 5.10 -15.39 23.58
CA ALA A 64 4.97 -15.40 22.14
C ALA A 64 5.91 -14.35 21.52
N PRO A 65 6.87 -14.76 20.66
CA PRO A 65 7.68 -13.80 19.94
C PRO A 65 6.80 -12.99 18.98
N SER A 66 7.16 -11.72 18.76
CA SER A 66 6.40 -10.86 17.86
C SER A 66 6.44 -11.40 16.42
N ALA A 67 5.28 -11.45 15.78
CA ALA A 67 5.15 -11.82 14.37
C ALA A 67 5.40 -10.58 13.51
N GLN A 68 6.65 -10.11 13.48
CA GLN A 68 7.02 -9.03 12.57
C GLN A 68 7.04 -9.54 11.13
N PRO A 69 6.74 -8.68 10.14
CA PRO A 69 7.00 -9.00 8.75
C PRO A 69 8.46 -9.43 8.56
N ASP A 70 8.67 -10.47 7.76
CA ASP A 70 10.03 -10.93 7.46
C ASP A 70 10.77 -9.87 6.62
N ALA A 71 11.94 -9.45 7.08
CA ALA A 71 12.70 -8.37 6.45
C ALA A 71 13.10 -8.69 5.00
N LEU A 72 13.40 -9.95 4.70
CA LEU A 72 13.72 -10.39 3.34
C LEU A 72 12.49 -10.34 2.44
N ALA A 73 11.33 -10.78 2.92
CA ALA A 73 10.07 -10.65 2.19
C ALA A 73 9.72 -9.19 1.89
N GLN A 74 9.92 -8.28 2.86
CA GLN A 74 9.74 -6.83 2.67
C GLN A 74 10.72 -6.28 1.63
N GLN A 75 12.01 -6.60 1.75
CA GLN A 75 13.03 -6.17 0.81
C GLN A 75 12.73 -6.65 -0.62
N ILE A 76 12.25 -7.89 -0.80
CA ILE A 76 11.85 -8.41 -2.10
C ILE A 76 10.66 -7.63 -2.65
N SER A 77 9.65 -7.34 -1.82
CA SER A 77 8.48 -6.56 -2.21
C SER A 77 8.87 -5.16 -2.69
N ASP A 78 9.56 -4.39 -1.83
CA ASP A 78 9.91 -2.99 -2.09
C ASP A 78 10.91 -2.85 -3.23
N GLY A 79 11.92 -3.72 -3.26
CA GLY A 79 12.93 -3.76 -4.32
C GLY A 79 12.30 -4.06 -5.68
N SER A 80 11.42 -5.06 -5.76
CA SER A 80 10.76 -5.42 -7.03
C SER A 80 9.83 -4.31 -7.52
N TYR A 81 9.12 -3.64 -6.61
CA TYR A 81 8.29 -2.49 -6.95
C TYR A 81 9.13 -1.35 -7.57
N LEU A 82 10.21 -0.96 -6.90
CA LEU A 82 11.10 0.11 -7.40
C LEU A 82 11.77 -0.27 -8.73
N GLU A 83 12.28 -1.50 -8.84
CA GLU A 83 12.98 -1.98 -10.03
C GLU A 83 12.04 -2.12 -11.24
N SER A 84 10.78 -2.56 -11.03
CA SER A 84 9.82 -2.76 -12.11
C SER A 84 9.50 -1.48 -12.90
N MET A 85 9.64 -0.29 -12.30
CA MET A 85 9.47 0.99 -13.01
C MET A 85 10.50 1.19 -14.14
N ASN A 86 11.64 0.50 -14.08
CA ASN A 86 12.69 0.57 -15.10
C ASN A 86 12.52 -0.49 -16.19
N ALA A 87 11.56 -1.42 -16.06
CA ALA A 87 11.31 -2.40 -17.10
C ALA A 87 10.88 -1.69 -18.40
N PRO A 88 11.47 -2.04 -19.57
CA PRO A 88 11.18 -1.33 -20.83
C PRO A 88 9.69 -1.21 -21.16
N SER A 89 8.91 -2.26 -20.87
CA SER A 89 7.46 -2.25 -21.08
C SER A 89 6.73 -1.23 -20.19
N VAL A 90 7.22 -1.01 -18.96
CA VAL A 90 6.63 -0.06 -18.01
C VAL A 90 7.00 1.37 -18.40
N VAL A 91 8.26 1.61 -18.77
CA VAL A 91 8.73 2.90 -19.30
C VAL A 91 7.90 3.30 -20.53
N ASP A 92 7.68 2.38 -21.47
CA ASP A 92 6.86 2.63 -22.64
C ASP A 92 5.39 2.94 -22.30
N ALA A 93 4.82 2.23 -21.32
CA ALA A 93 3.46 2.46 -20.87
C ALA A 93 3.31 3.83 -20.19
N PHE A 94 4.29 4.23 -19.36
CA PHE A 94 4.34 5.55 -18.73
C PHE A 94 4.49 6.66 -19.76
N ALA A 95 5.30 6.48 -20.81
CA ALA A 95 5.45 7.47 -21.88
C ALA A 95 4.13 7.68 -22.66
N LYS A 96 3.39 6.60 -22.95
CA LYS A 96 2.07 6.66 -23.59
C LYS A 96 1.03 7.35 -22.70
N TRP A 97 1.02 7.01 -21.42
CA TRP A 97 0.19 7.67 -20.42
C TRP A 97 0.50 9.18 -20.32
N SER A 98 1.77 9.54 -20.22
CA SER A 98 2.23 10.93 -20.12
C SER A 98 1.80 11.75 -21.34
N SER A 99 1.93 11.17 -22.53
CA SER A 99 1.45 11.78 -23.78
C SER A 99 -0.06 12.02 -23.78
N CYS A 100 -0.84 11.10 -23.21
CA CYS A 100 -2.29 11.25 -23.07
C CYS A 100 -2.68 12.32 -22.05
N MET A 101 -1.99 12.40 -20.91
CA MET A 101 -2.18 13.46 -19.94
C MET A 101 -1.87 14.83 -20.55
N LYS A 102 -0.77 14.92 -21.33
CA LYS A 102 -0.38 16.15 -22.03
C LYS A 102 -1.42 16.61 -23.04
N ALA A 103 -2.01 15.68 -23.79
CA ALA A 103 -3.12 15.99 -24.69
C ALA A 103 -4.38 16.51 -23.97
N ARG A 104 -4.50 16.26 -22.66
CA ARG A 104 -5.58 16.74 -21.78
C ARG A 104 -5.18 17.97 -20.96
N GLY A 105 -4.01 18.56 -21.21
CA GLY A 105 -3.54 19.77 -20.54
C GLY A 105 -2.71 19.54 -19.28
N TYR A 106 -2.39 18.29 -18.93
CA TYR A 106 -1.63 17.93 -17.73
C TYR A 106 -0.24 17.40 -18.07
N SER A 107 0.80 17.82 -17.33
CA SER A 107 2.18 17.43 -17.64
C SER A 107 2.83 16.71 -16.47
N TYR A 108 2.95 15.39 -16.59
CA TYR A 108 3.57 14.51 -15.60
C TYR A 108 4.45 13.46 -16.29
N ALA A 109 5.55 13.06 -15.67
CA ALA A 109 6.48 12.11 -16.28
C ALA A 109 6.02 10.65 -16.06
N LYS A 110 5.46 10.36 -14.88
CA LYS A 110 4.91 9.05 -14.50
C LYS A 110 3.62 9.21 -13.68
N PRO A 111 2.76 8.17 -13.63
CA PRO A 111 1.48 8.24 -12.93
C PRO A 111 1.52 8.72 -11.48
N MET A 112 2.57 8.33 -10.76
CA MET A 112 2.76 8.71 -9.34
C MET A 112 2.89 10.22 -9.18
N ASP A 113 3.53 10.93 -10.14
CA ASP A 113 3.72 12.37 -10.05
C ASP A 113 2.39 13.15 -10.05
N ALA A 114 1.33 12.58 -10.62
CA ALA A 114 0.02 13.21 -10.66
C ALA A 114 -0.73 13.11 -9.32
N GLY A 115 -0.57 11.98 -8.62
CA GLY A 115 -1.12 11.79 -7.27
C GLY A 115 -0.28 12.45 -6.18
N ASP A 116 1.03 12.60 -6.40
CA ASP A 116 1.99 13.25 -5.49
C ASP A 116 2.09 14.77 -5.72
N ASP A 117 1.23 15.34 -6.57
CA ASP A 117 1.23 16.78 -6.85
C ASP A 117 0.84 17.56 -5.60
N SER A 118 1.70 18.48 -5.16
CA SER A 118 1.49 19.25 -3.92
C SER A 118 0.26 20.15 -3.97
N ARG A 119 -0.29 20.43 -5.16
CA ARG A 119 -1.57 21.13 -5.32
C ARG A 119 -2.76 20.30 -4.81
N PHE A 120 -2.59 18.99 -4.70
CA PHE A 120 -3.60 18.01 -4.30
C PHE A 120 -3.22 17.31 -2.98
N SER A 121 -2.54 18.01 -2.07
CA SER A 121 -2.06 17.39 -0.82
C SER A 121 -3.07 17.45 0.33
N ASP A 122 -4.11 18.27 0.24
CA ASP A 122 -5.10 18.45 1.32
C ASP A 122 -6.28 17.47 1.15
N PRO A 123 -6.34 16.39 1.95
CA PRO A 123 -7.38 15.37 1.80
C PRO A 123 -8.78 15.87 2.21
N TYR A 124 -8.87 17.04 2.84
CA TYR A 124 -10.12 17.65 3.27
C TYR A 124 -10.64 18.72 2.31
N ASN A 125 -9.86 19.09 1.30
CA ASN A 125 -10.20 20.11 0.32
C ASN A 125 -9.93 19.63 -1.11
N VAL A 126 -10.70 18.62 -1.54
CA VAL A 126 -10.65 18.09 -2.90
C VAL A 126 -11.18 19.12 -3.89
N THR A 127 -10.31 19.60 -4.78
CA THR A 127 -10.65 20.66 -5.73
C THR A 127 -11.22 20.12 -7.05
N ASP A 128 -11.94 20.96 -7.81
CA ASP A 128 -12.39 20.60 -9.15
C ASP A 128 -11.22 20.28 -10.11
N GLU A 129 -10.09 20.98 -9.96
CA GLU A 129 -8.87 20.71 -10.72
C GLU A 129 -8.31 19.31 -10.39
N GLU A 130 -8.29 18.93 -9.12
CA GLU A 130 -7.86 17.61 -8.68
C GLU A 130 -8.75 16.52 -9.26
N ILE A 131 -10.08 16.66 -9.14
CA ILE A 131 -11.05 15.71 -9.68
C ILE A 131 -10.87 15.56 -11.19
N ALA A 132 -10.73 16.67 -11.91
CA ALA A 132 -10.49 16.65 -13.35
C ALA A 132 -9.18 15.94 -13.72
N THR A 133 -8.12 16.21 -12.96
CA THR A 133 -6.80 15.59 -13.16
C THR A 133 -6.85 14.08 -12.88
N ALA A 134 -7.44 13.66 -11.76
CA ALA A 134 -7.59 12.25 -11.37
C ALA A 134 -8.44 11.46 -12.38
N LYS A 135 -9.51 12.07 -12.91
CA LYS A 135 -10.32 11.44 -13.97
C LYS A 135 -9.52 11.27 -15.26
N ALA A 136 -8.72 12.27 -15.63
CA ALA A 136 -7.84 12.19 -16.79
C ALA A 136 -6.77 11.10 -16.59
N ASP A 137 -6.16 11.03 -15.40
CA ASP A 137 -5.18 10.01 -15.03
C ASP A 137 -5.75 8.60 -15.19
N VAL A 138 -6.83 8.28 -14.48
CA VAL A 138 -7.48 6.96 -14.52
C VAL A 138 -7.86 6.57 -15.96
N SER A 139 -8.38 7.51 -16.74
CA SER A 139 -8.71 7.25 -18.15
C SER A 139 -7.47 6.97 -19.01
N CYS A 140 -6.40 7.74 -18.85
CA CYS A 140 -5.16 7.49 -19.58
C CYS A 140 -4.54 6.14 -19.17
N ARG A 141 -4.51 5.83 -17.88
CA ARG A 141 -3.94 4.56 -17.38
C ARG A 141 -4.70 3.36 -17.90
N SER A 142 -6.03 3.43 -17.86
CA SER A 142 -6.92 2.40 -18.41
C SER A 142 -6.70 2.19 -19.91
N THR A 143 -6.62 3.27 -20.69
CA THR A 143 -6.40 3.23 -22.15
C THR A 143 -5.11 2.48 -22.53
N TYR A 144 -4.04 2.65 -21.76
CA TYR A 144 -2.74 2.03 -22.03
C TYR A 144 -2.41 0.83 -21.15
N ASN A 145 -3.37 0.33 -20.37
CA ASN A 145 -3.20 -0.83 -19.48
C ASN A 145 -2.01 -0.69 -18.51
N VAL A 146 -1.74 0.52 -18.02
CA VAL A 146 -0.54 0.84 -17.24
C VAL A 146 -0.40 -0.06 -16.01
N GLU A 147 -1.47 -0.26 -15.23
CA GLU A 147 -1.44 -1.09 -14.03
C GLU A 147 -1.11 -2.53 -14.35
N LYS A 148 -1.67 -3.07 -15.43
CA LYS A 148 -1.46 -4.47 -15.78
C LYS A 148 -0.01 -4.69 -16.20
N ILE A 149 0.51 -3.83 -17.08
CA ILE A 149 1.88 -3.92 -17.58
C ILE A 149 2.88 -3.81 -16.42
N TRP A 150 2.65 -2.86 -15.52
CA TRP A 150 3.51 -2.65 -14.37
C TRP A 150 3.43 -3.81 -13.37
N PHE A 151 2.21 -4.28 -13.05
CA PHE A 151 2.01 -5.44 -12.19
C PHE A 151 2.70 -6.69 -12.74
N ASP A 152 2.57 -6.96 -14.04
CA ASP A 152 3.19 -8.14 -14.66
C ASP A 152 4.74 -8.07 -14.57
N ALA A 153 5.31 -6.88 -14.75
CA ALA A 153 6.75 -6.66 -14.62
C ALA A 153 7.24 -6.86 -13.18
N GLU A 154 6.52 -6.31 -12.19
CA GLU A 154 6.84 -6.49 -10.77
C GLU A 154 6.73 -7.97 -10.36
N VAL A 155 5.67 -8.67 -10.78
CA VAL A 155 5.48 -10.10 -10.49
C VAL A 155 6.63 -10.94 -11.06
N ALA A 156 7.14 -10.60 -12.24
CA ALA A 156 8.28 -11.31 -12.82
C ALA A 156 9.55 -11.16 -11.96
N LEU A 157 9.81 -9.96 -11.44
CA LEU A 157 10.92 -9.68 -10.52
C LEU A 157 10.73 -10.41 -9.18
N GLN A 158 9.55 -10.31 -8.58
CA GLN A 158 9.21 -10.98 -7.33
C GLN A 158 9.37 -12.49 -7.44
N ARG A 159 8.86 -13.11 -8.52
CA ARG A 159 9.01 -14.57 -8.74
C ARG A 159 10.46 -14.99 -8.84
N THR A 160 11.28 -14.20 -9.54
CA THR A 160 12.72 -14.47 -9.67
C THR A 160 13.43 -14.34 -8.32
N ALA A 161 13.14 -13.29 -7.57
CA ALA A 161 13.71 -13.06 -6.25
C ALA A 161 13.27 -14.12 -5.23
N ILE A 162 12.01 -14.55 -5.26
CA ILE A 162 11.49 -15.64 -4.41
C ILE A 162 12.21 -16.94 -4.74
N ALA A 163 12.32 -17.31 -6.02
CA ALA A 163 13.01 -18.54 -6.43
C ALA A 163 14.48 -18.54 -5.97
N LYS A 164 15.17 -17.40 -6.08
CA LYS A 164 16.55 -17.23 -5.61
C LYS A 164 16.69 -17.34 -4.08
N ASN A 165 15.67 -16.96 -3.33
CA ASN A 165 15.69 -16.88 -1.87
C ASN A 165 14.81 -17.94 -1.18
N GLN A 166 14.39 -18.98 -1.90
CA GLN A 166 13.35 -19.92 -1.47
C GLN A 166 13.63 -20.52 -0.08
N ALA A 167 14.86 -20.99 0.15
CA ALA A 167 15.23 -21.61 1.43
C ALA A 167 15.13 -20.63 2.62
N ALA A 168 15.57 -19.37 2.45
CA ALA A 168 15.48 -18.35 3.48
C ALA A 168 14.02 -17.96 3.74
N LEU A 169 13.21 -17.82 2.70
CA LEU A 169 11.78 -17.51 2.81
C LEU A 169 10.99 -18.67 3.45
N ASP A 170 11.36 -19.92 3.19
CA ASP A 170 10.76 -21.08 3.85
C ASP A 170 11.08 -21.12 5.35
N GLU A 171 12.29 -20.70 5.75
CA GLU A 171 12.66 -20.61 7.16
C GLU A 171 11.93 -19.46 7.87
N ALA A 172 11.84 -18.30 7.22
CA ALA A 172 11.00 -17.20 7.69
C ALA A 172 9.55 -17.65 7.88
N ARG A 173 9.00 -18.41 6.92
CA ARG A 173 7.64 -18.96 7.01
C ARG A 173 7.46 -19.91 8.20
N LYS A 174 8.42 -20.78 8.48
CA LYS A 174 8.39 -21.66 9.66
C LYS A 174 8.43 -20.85 10.96
N THR A 175 9.29 -19.83 11.02
CA THR A 175 9.44 -18.95 12.17
C THR A 175 8.13 -18.23 12.48
N ILE A 176 7.51 -17.63 11.46
CA ILE A 176 6.20 -16.96 11.59
C ILE A 176 5.11 -17.96 12.03
N LYS A 177 5.06 -19.16 11.43
CA LYS A 177 4.10 -20.20 11.85
C LYS A 177 4.27 -20.61 13.31
N SER A 178 5.52 -20.73 13.77
CA SER A 178 5.84 -21.05 15.17
C SER A 178 5.39 -19.93 16.11
N ALA A 179 5.67 -18.68 15.76
CA ALA A 179 5.22 -17.51 16.51
C ALA A 179 3.69 -17.47 16.65
N VAL A 180 2.97 -17.66 15.53
CA VAL A 180 1.49 -17.71 15.52
C VAL A 180 0.95 -18.87 16.36
N ALA A 181 1.56 -20.06 16.29
CA ALA A 181 1.15 -21.20 17.09
C ALA A 181 1.33 -20.93 18.60
N LYS A 182 2.46 -20.33 18.99
CA LYS A 182 2.70 -19.91 20.38
C LYS A 182 1.70 -18.87 20.84
N ALA A 183 1.46 -17.82 20.05
CA ALA A 183 0.47 -16.78 20.36
C ALA A 183 -0.93 -17.38 20.60
N LYS A 184 -1.37 -18.31 19.75
CA LYS A 184 -2.64 -19.03 19.95
C LYS A 184 -2.70 -19.81 21.26
N SER A 185 -1.58 -20.42 21.68
CA SER A 185 -1.54 -21.18 22.94
C SER A 185 -1.62 -20.28 24.17
N VAL A 186 -1.16 -19.02 24.10
CA VAL A 186 -1.27 -18.06 25.20
C VAL A 186 -2.72 -17.65 25.46
N ASN A 187 -3.50 -17.47 24.38
CA ASN A 187 -4.93 -17.13 24.47
C ASN A 187 -5.83 -18.28 24.95
N ALA A 188 -5.34 -19.52 24.94
CA ALA A 188 -6.08 -20.70 25.38
C ALA A 188 -5.89 -21.05 26.87
N VAL A 189 -5.03 -20.29 27.58
CA VAL A 189 -4.67 -20.51 28.99
C VAL A 189 -5.26 -19.42 29.90
N GLN A 190 -6.02 -18.48 29.35
CA GLN A 190 -6.81 -17.47 30.08
C GLN A 190 -8.29 -17.85 30.12
#